data_AF-A0A9W6QGT0-F1
#
_entry.id   AF-A0A9W6QGT0-F1
#
_cell.length_a   1.000
_cell.length_b   1.000
_cell.length_c   1.000
_cell.angle_alpha   90.00
_cell.angle_beta   90.00
_cell.angle_gamma   90.00
#
_symmetry.space_group_name_H-M   'P 1'
#
loop_
_entity.id
_entity.type
_entity.pdbx_description
1 polymer ?
#
loop_
_entity_poly.entity_id
_entity_poly.type
_entity_poly.pdbx_seq_one_letter_code
_entity_poly.pdbx_strand_id
1 'polypeptide(L)'
;MLIRLAAPVVIALALTACSSATPAPQTPATASAADEIGCLKTGQTGSSAAAAVPTTTTTQPFRAAPRVRQEDEEKGSDAVYAELRHQLDTYQKSDYQHTTTVNRSAGTYIVDCSGWGNVLLRAAACPAYADLVRITNETRGAGFLAGCDLGIGAIEHGPYAADWASMLAQIEPGTTNGHWTRRATVAELVPGDIVTYALGPGATDTGHVMFVAAKPTPTADPTRWVVPIADSTAFQHGPTDSRKNNPRNVDGEGIGTAEILLITDKTGAPTTQFLWYPTATKVDTVPNPVLLGHLN
;
A
#
# COMPACT_ATOMS: atom_id res chain seq x y z
N MET A 1 31.03 -21.44 71.70
CA MET A 1 30.77 -20.67 70.46
C MET A 1 30.24 -21.67 69.44
N LEU A 2 28.95 -21.59 69.11
CA LEU A 2 28.20 -22.65 68.41
C LEU A 2 28.65 -22.84 66.95
N ILE A 3 28.99 -24.07 66.58
CA ILE A 3 29.19 -24.53 65.20
C ILE A 3 27.89 -25.22 64.77
N ARG A 4 27.22 -24.68 63.74
CA ARG A 4 26.06 -25.31 63.10
C ARG A 4 26.54 -26.27 62.00
N LEU A 5 26.27 -27.56 62.18
CA LEU A 5 26.41 -28.60 61.16
C LEU A 5 25.15 -28.61 60.28
N ALA A 6 25.32 -28.46 58.97
CA ALA A 6 24.27 -28.62 57.98
C ALA A 6 24.10 -30.11 57.61
N ALA A 7 22.85 -30.55 57.46
CA ALA A 7 22.50 -31.92 57.08
C ALA A 7 22.72 -32.18 55.57
N PRO A 8 23.00 -33.42 55.15
CA PRO A 8 23.17 -33.77 53.75
C PRO A 8 21.83 -33.84 53.01
N VAL A 9 21.76 -33.20 51.84
CA VAL A 9 20.66 -33.34 50.88
C VAL A 9 20.93 -34.59 50.04
N VAL A 10 20.05 -35.59 50.15
CA VAL A 10 20.01 -36.76 49.27
C VAL A 10 19.21 -36.39 48.02
N ILE A 11 19.90 -36.30 46.87
CA ILE A 11 19.26 -36.12 45.56
C ILE A 11 18.93 -37.51 45.01
N ALA A 12 17.64 -37.86 44.98
CA ALA A 12 17.15 -39.05 44.30
C ALA A 12 17.04 -38.76 42.79
N LEU A 13 17.90 -39.38 41.99
CA LEU A 13 17.77 -39.40 40.53
C LEU A 13 16.65 -40.39 40.15
N ALA A 14 15.50 -39.88 39.71
CA ALA A 14 14.48 -40.67 39.07
C ALA A 14 14.80 -40.81 37.57
N LEU A 15 15.32 -41.98 37.17
CA LEU A 15 15.44 -42.38 35.76
C LEU A 15 14.03 -42.59 35.19
N THR A 16 13.55 -41.61 34.43
CA THR A 16 12.31 -41.75 33.65
C THR A 16 12.65 -42.44 32.34
N ALA A 17 12.10 -43.63 32.12
CA ALA A 17 12.26 -44.39 30.90
C ALA A 17 11.56 -43.69 29.72
N CYS A 18 12.29 -43.48 28.63
CA CYS A 18 11.73 -43.04 27.35
C CYS A 18 10.93 -44.19 26.72
N SER A 19 9.60 -44.14 26.84
CA SER A 19 8.71 -44.90 25.96
C SER A 19 8.52 -44.11 24.66
N SER A 20 9.19 -44.55 23.60
CA SER A 20 8.94 -44.10 22.24
C SER A 20 7.60 -44.67 21.76
N ALA A 21 6.54 -43.87 21.89
CA ALA A 21 5.28 -44.10 21.21
C ALA A 21 5.43 -43.69 19.74
N THR A 22 5.25 -44.65 18.83
CA THR A 22 5.11 -44.40 17.39
C THR A 22 3.92 -43.48 17.17
N PRO A 23 4.09 -42.29 16.55
CA PRO A 23 2.94 -41.47 16.21
C PRO A 23 2.09 -42.19 15.15
N ALA A 24 0.79 -42.29 15.42
CA ALA A 24 -0.19 -42.72 14.45
C ALA A 24 -0.07 -41.83 13.19
N PRO A 25 -0.32 -42.37 11.98
CA PRO A 25 -0.30 -41.59 10.76
C PRO A 25 -1.27 -40.41 10.89
N GLN A 26 -0.72 -39.21 10.99
CA GLN A 26 -1.49 -37.98 10.92
C GLN A 26 -2.08 -37.93 9.52
N THR A 27 -3.41 -37.99 9.45
CA THR A 27 -4.16 -37.64 8.25
C THR A 27 -3.66 -36.26 7.81
N PRO A 28 -3.24 -36.07 6.55
CA PRO A 28 -2.79 -34.76 6.10
C PRO A 28 -3.88 -33.75 6.43
N ALA A 29 -3.50 -32.74 7.21
CA ALA A 29 -4.35 -31.59 7.46
C ALA A 29 -4.82 -31.09 6.10
N THR A 30 -6.14 -31.13 5.89
CA THR A 30 -6.77 -30.39 4.81
C THR A 30 -6.24 -28.97 4.90
N ALA A 31 -5.48 -28.55 3.88
CA ALA A 31 -5.06 -27.17 3.72
C ALA A 31 -6.30 -26.30 3.93
N SER A 32 -6.30 -25.49 5.00
CA SER A 32 -7.37 -24.52 5.16
C SER A 32 -7.37 -23.64 3.93
N ALA A 33 -8.55 -23.40 3.38
CA ALA A 33 -8.74 -22.44 2.31
C ALA A 33 -7.94 -21.18 2.65
N ALA A 34 -6.95 -20.85 1.82
CA ALA A 34 -6.11 -19.70 2.03
C ALA A 34 -6.98 -18.46 1.84
N ASP A 35 -7.06 -17.64 2.90
CA ASP A 35 -7.98 -16.53 2.99
C ASP A 35 -7.52 -15.35 2.11
N GLU A 36 -8.25 -15.11 1.01
CA GLU A 36 -8.08 -14.00 0.07
C GLU A 36 -8.38 -12.65 0.75
N ILE A 37 -7.35 -11.94 1.22
CA ILE A 37 -7.44 -10.51 1.54
C ILE A 37 -7.38 -9.75 0.22
N GLY A 38 -8.13 -8.66 0.02
CA GLY A 38 -8.11 -7.87 -1.23
C GLY A 38 -6.73 -7.80 -1.90
N CYS A 39 -6.70 -8.14 -3.19
CA CYS A 39 -5.52 -8.44 -4.04
C CYS A 39 -4.88 -9.85 -3.95
N LEU A 40 -5.26 -10.70 -3.00
CA LEU A 40 -4.62 -12.00 -2.80
C LEU A 40 -5.38 -13.16 -3.47
N LYS A 41 -4.93 -13.58 -4.66
CA LYS A 41 -5.01 -15.01 -5.00
C LYS A 41 -3.81 -15.73 -4.42
N THR A 42 -3.97 -16.32 -3.25
CA THR A 42 -3.03 -17.33 -2.76
C THR A 42 -3.08 -18.54 -3.71
N GLY A 43 -2.14 -18.61 -4.67
CA GLY A 43 -1.89 -19.83 -5.46
C GLY A 43 -2.02 -19.77 -6.98
N GLN A 44 -2.17 -18.60 -7.63
CA GLN A 44 -2.07 -18.53 -9.10
C GLN A 44 -0.63 -18.24 -9.55
N THR A 45 0.10 -19.30 -9.93
CA THR A 45 1.28 -19.24 -10.79
C THR A 45 0.85 -18.97 -12.24
N GLY A 46 0.29 -17.79 -12.49
CA GLY A 46 -0.04 -17.32 -13.83
C GLY A 46 1.22 -16.83 -14.54
N SER A 47 1.91 -17.73 -15.23
CA SER A 47 2.99 -17.39 -16.16
C SER A 47 2.40 -16.61 -17.35
N SER A 48 2.50 -15.28 -17.32
CA SER A 48 2.39 -14.47 -18.53
C SER A 48 3.79 -14.33 -19.12
N ALA A 49 4.06 -15.13 -20.16
CA ALA A 49 5.25 -14.98 -20.96
C ALA A 49 5.20 -13.63 -21.69
N ALA A 50 6.00 -12.67 -21.22
CA ALA A 50 6.22 -11.41 -21.91
C ALA A 50 6.80 -11.69 -23.31
N ALA A 51 6.02 -11.41 -24.35
CA ALA A 51 6.55 -11.35 -25.71
C ALA A 51 7.58 -10.21 -25.78
N ALA A 52 8.78 -10.52 -26.27
CA ALA A 52 9.84 -9.55 -26.46
C ALA A 52 9.41 -8.47 -27.46
N VAL A 53 9.25 -7.24 -26.97
CA VAL A 53 9.06 -6.05 -27.81
C VAL A 53 10.44 -5.48 -28.17
N PRO A 54 10.72 -5.15 -29.44
CA PRO A 54 11.99 -4.56 -29.84
C PRO A 54 12.13 -3.13 -29.29
N THR A 55 13.12 -2.95 -28.41
CA THR A 55 13.46 -1.67 -27.79
C THR A 55 14.24 -0.79 -28.78
N THR A 56 13.57 0.15 -29.43
CA THR A 56 14.21 1.33 -30.04
C THR A 56 13.78 2.58 -29.28
N THR A 57 14.34 2.77 -28.09
CA THR A 57 14.10 3.96 -27.28
C THR A 57 14.94 5.12 -27.83
N THR A 58 14.33 5.93 -28.69
CA THR A 58 14.82 7.29 -28.93
C THR A 58 14.41 8.14 -27.73
N THR A 59 15.36 8.41 -26.83
CA THR A 59 15.19 9.33 -25.71
C THR A 59 15.06 10.76 -26.25
N GLN A 60 13.84 11.17 -26.60
CA GLN A 60 13.49 12.57 -26.77
C GLN A 60 13.21 13.15 -25.38
N PRO A 61 13.97 14.15 -24.90
CA PRO A 61 13.62 14.84 -23.67
C PRO A 61 12.29 15.55 -23.89
N PHE A 62 11.22 15.01 -23.30
CA PHE A 62 9.94 15.69 -23.31
C PHE A 62 10.06 16.86 -22.35
N ARG A 63 10.16 18.08 -22.90
CA ARG A 63 9.86 19.26 -22.10
C ARG A 63 8.39 19.13 -21.71
N ALA A 64 8.12 18.89 -20.42
CA ALA A 64 6.83 19.18 -19.84
C ALA A 64 6.39 20.54 -20.40
N ALA A 65 5.26 20.57 -21.11
CA ALA A 65 4.67 21.84 -21.52
C ALA A 65 4.66 22.73 -20.26
N PRO A 66 5.19 23.96 -20.33
CA PRO A 66 5.29 24.80 -19.15
C PRO A 66 3.87 25.03 -18.65
N ARG A 67 3.46 24.33 -17.58
CA ARG A 67 2.38 24.84 -16.74
C ARG A 67 2.88 26.20 -16.29
N VAL A 68 2.13 27.24 -16.63
CA VAL A 68 2.30 28.57 -16.05
C VAL A 68 2.30 28.33 -14.54
N ARG A 69 3.47 28.46 -13.89
CA ARG A 69 3.58 28.39 -12.44
C ARG A 69 2.77 29.54 -11.90
N GLN A 70 1.54 29.28 -11.48
CA GLN A 70 0.80 30.24 -10.68
C GLN A 70 1.47 30.23 -9.31
N GLU A 71 1.87 31.40 -8.84
CA GLU A 71 2.56 31.55 -7.55
C GLU A 71 1.67 31.21 -6.34
N ASP A 72 0.38 30.90 -6.57
CA ASP A 72 -0.58 30.27 -5.65
C ASP A 72 -0.62 28.74 -5.77
N GLU A 73 0.48 28.11 -6.23
CA GLU A 73 0.59 26.66 -6.46
C GLU A 73 0.11 25.86 -5.23
N GLU A 74 -0.93 25.04 -5.44
CA GLU A 74 -1.33 23.97 -4.52
C GLU A 74 -0.09 23.19 -4.10
N LYS A 75 0.04 22.86 -2.80
CA LYS A 75 1.18 22.14 -2.22
C LYS A 75 0.71 20.88 -1.52
N GLY A 76 1.65 19.98 -1.24
CA GLY A 76 1.39 18.80 -0.43
C GLY A 76 0.20 17.99 -0.94
N SER A 77 -0.74 17.70 -0.05
CA SER A 77 -1.91 16.88 -0.36
C SER A 77 -2.84 17.55 -1.38
N ASP A 78 -2.97 18.89 -1.37
CA ASP A 78 -3.82 19.59 -2.34
C ASP A 78 -3.29 19.40 -3.77
N ALA A 79 -1.97 19.52 -3.96
CA ALA A 79 -1.32 19.30 -5.26
C ALA A 79 -1.52 17.86 -5.74
N VAL A 80 -1.35 16.89 -4.84
CA VAL A 80 -1.55 15.48 -5.15
C VAL A 80 -3.00 15.20 -5.49
N TYR A 81 -3.95 15.80 -4.77
CA TYR A 81 -5.37 15.65 -5.08
C TYR A 81 -5.73 16.23 -6.45
N ALA A 82 -5.21 17.42 -6.78
CA ALA A 82 -5.45 18.03 -8.08
C ALA A 82 -4.89 17.18 -9.24
N GLU A 83 -3.69 16.61 -9.07
CA GLU A 83 -3.12 15.71 -10.06
C GLU A 83 -3.88 14.38 -10.15
N LEU A 84 -4.30 13.82 -9.01
CA LEU A 84 -5.16 12.64 -8.94
C LEU A 84 -6.45 12.86 -9.74
N ARG A 85 -7.13 14.00 -9.53
CA ARG A 85 -8.34 14.34 -10.29
C ARG A 85 -8.02 14.49 -11.77
N HIS A 86 -6.95 15.21 -12.10
CA HIS A 86 -6.53 15.38 -13.49
C HIS A 86 -6.33 14.04 -14.19
N GLN A 87 -5.64 13.08 -13.59
CA GLN A 87 -5.41 11.77 -14.20
C GLN A 87 -6.70 10.96 -14.35
N LEU A 88 -7.57 10.94 -13.33
CA LEU A 88 -8.86 10.26 -13.38
C LEU A 88 -9.83 10.87 -14.41
N ASP A 89 -9.81 12.19 -14.57
CA ASP A 89 -10.64 12.91 -15.52
C ASP A 89 -10.14 12.70 -16.98
N THR A 90 -8.84 12.46 -17.18
CA THR A 90 -8.21 12.50 -18.51
C THR A 90 -7.69 11.17 -19.06
N TYR A 91 -7.53 10.13 -18.24
CA TYR A 91 -7.05 8.84 -18.73
C TYR A 91 -7.99 8.28 -19.82
N GLN A 92 -7.40 7.58 -20.77
CA GLN A 92 -8.05 6.92 -21.89
C GLN A 92 -7.94 5.39 -21.79
N LYS A 93 -6.86 4.90 -21.16
CA LYS A 93 -6.64 3.47 -20.92
C LYS A 93 -5.93 3.27 -19.59
N SER A 94 -6.42 2.33 -18.79
CA SER A 94 -5.72 1.84 -17.62
C SER A 94 -5.82 0.33 -17.47
N ASP A 95 -4.79 -0.24 -16.85
CA ASP A 95 -4.62 -1.67 -16.61
C ASP A 95 -3.74 -1.86 -15.36
N TYR A 96 -3.92 -2.96 -14.62
CA TYR A 96 -3.11 -3.26 -13.45
C TYR A 96 -1.96 -4.18 -13.82
N GLN A 97 -0.72 -3.69 -13.67
CA GLN A 97 0.47 -4.50 -13.90
C GLN A 97 1.61 -4.08 -12.97
N HIS A 98 2.43 -5.05 -12.56
CA HIS A 98 3.62 -4.83 -11.73
C HIS A 98 4.78 -4.12 -12.45
N THR A 99 4.60 -3.72 -13.71
CA THR A 99 5.55 -2.87 -14.43
C THR A 99 4.87 -1.55 -14.75
N THR A 100 5.45 -0.46 -14.26
CA THR A 100 4.92 0.90 -14.48
C THR A 100 5.22 1.35 -15.90
N THR A 101 4.17 1.50 -16.72
CA THR A 101 4.23 2.11 -18.05
C THR A 101 3.22 3.24 -18.15
N VAL A 102 3.70 4.45 -18.41
CA VAL A 102 2.85 5.65 -18.47
C VAL A 102 3.08 6.42 -19.76
N ASN A 103 1.97 6.85 -20.37
CA ASN A 103 1.96 7.87 -21.41
C ASN A 103 0.90 8.90 -21.05
N ARG A 104 1.30 9.95 -20.31
CA ARG A 104 0.38 10.98 -19.80
C ARG A 104 -0.33 11.73 -20.91
N SER A 105 0.36 12.02 -22.02
CA SER A 105 -0.25 12.71 -23.17
C SER A 105 -1.34 11.88 -23.88
N ALA A 106 -1.19 10.55 -23.88
CA ALA A 106 -2.20 9.64 -24.43
C ALA A 106 -3.24 9.20 -23.37
N GLY A 107 -3.07 9.58 -22.11
CA GLY A 107 -3.90 9.11 -21.00
C GLY A 107 -3.77 7.60 -20.73
N THR A 108 -2.61 6.99 -20.98
CA THR A 108 -2.40 5.56 -20.73
C THR A 108 -1.64 5.34 -19.42
N TYR A 109 -2.22 4.56 -18.51
CA TYR A 109 -1.66 4.23 -17.20
C TYR A 109 -1.73 2.72 -16.94
N ILE A 110 -0.62 2.02 -17.20
CA ILE A 110 -0.46 0.59 -16.89
C ILE A 110 0.43 0.52 -15.65
N VAL A 111 -0.19 0.33 -14.50
CA VAL A 111 0.43 0.61 -13.19
C VAL A 111 -0.16 -0.27 -12.10
N ASP A 112 0.65 -0.67 -11.13
CA ASP A 112 0.14 -1.17 -9.85
C ASP A 112 -0.12 0.00 -8.87
N CYS A 113 -0.56 -0.31 -7.66
CA CYS A 113 -0.92 0.70 -6.66
C CYS A 113 0.25 1.63 -6.35
N SER A 114 1.43 1.06 -6.11
CA SER A 114 2.64 1.80 -5.75
C SER A 114 3.24 2.54 -6.94
N GLY A 115 3.23 1.94 -8.13
CA GLY A 115 3.65 2.53 -9.38
C GLY A 115 2.84 3.77 -9.70
N TRP A 116 1.51 3.72 -9.55
CA TRP A 116 0.66 4.88 -9.71
C TRP A 116 0.93 5.96 -8.66
N GLY A 117 1.05 5.57 -7.38
CA GLY A 117 1.41 6.50 -6.31
C GLY A 117 2.74 7.22 -6.54
N ASN A 118 3.75 6.50 -7.04
CA ASN A 118 5.04 7.07 -7.42
C ASN A 118 4.89 8.08 -8.56
N VAL A 119 4.07 7.80 -9.56
CA VAL A 119 3.77 8.72 -10.66
C VAL A 119 3.08 9.99 -10.15
N LEU A 120 2.11 9.86 -9.25
CA LEU A 120 1.41 11.00 -8.63
C LEU A 120 2.39 11.90 -7.87
N LEU A 121 3.23 11.34 -6.98
CA LEU A 121 4.17 12.16 -6.21
C LEU A 121 5.22 12.82 -7.10
N ARG A 122 5.74 12.13 -8.12
CA ARG A 122 6.72 12.74 -9.04
C ARG A 122 6.12 13.92 -9.81
N ALA A 123 4.83 13.83 -10.16
CA ALA A 123 4.12 14.89 -10.87
C ALA A 123 3.73 16.08 -9.97
N ALA A 124 3.33 15.82 -8.72
CA ALA A 124 2.68 16.83 -7.87
C ALA A 124 3.45 17.21 -6.60
N ALA A 125 4.27 16.31 -6.06
CA ALA A 125 4.94 16.48 -4.78
C ALA A 125 6.36 15.88 -4.81
N CYS A 126 7.17 16.27 -5.80
CA CYS A 126 8.46 15.64 -6.03
C CYS A 126 9.43 15.66 -4.82
N PRO A 127 9.49 16.73 -3.99
CA PRO A 127 10.28 16.69 -2.76
C PRO A 127 9.85 15.57 -1.80
N ALA A 128 8.55 15.31 -1.68
CA ALA A 128 8.04 14.20 -0.87
C ALA A 128 8.38 12.82 -1.48
N TYR A 129 8.34 12.70 -2.81
CA TYR A 129 8.83 11.51 -3.49
C TYR A 129 10.32 11.25 -3.22
N ALA A 130 11.14 12.30 -3.24
CA ALA A 130 12.56 12.20 -2.96
C ALA A 130 12.84 11.75 -1.52
N ASP A 131 12.06 12.21 -0.55
CA ASP A 131 12.13 11.72 0.84
C ASP A 131 11.82 10.23 0.92
N LEU A 132 10.73 9.78 0.28
CA LEU A 132 10.35 8.36 0.23
C LEU A 132 11.47 7.52 -0.39
N VAL A 133 11.96 7.89 -1.57
CA VAL A 133 13.06 7.21 -2.26
C VAL A 133 14.32 7.15 -1.40
N ARG A 134 14.70 8.26 -0.76
CA ARG A 134 15.87 8.33 0.11
C ARG A 134 15.76 7.35 1.27
N ILE A 135 14.64 7.38 2.01
CA ILE A 135 14.40 6.50 3.17
C ILE A 135 14.36 5.03 2.72
N THR A 136 13.71 4.73 1.59
CA THR A 136 13.68 3.38 1.03
C THR A 136 15.08 2.89 0.64
N ASN A 137 15.88 3.73 -0.01
CA ASN A 137 17.25 3.39 -0.40
C ASN A 137 18.16 3.18 0.81
N GLU A 138 18.04 4.02 1.84
CA GLU A 138 18.77 3.87 3.11
C GLU A 138 18.40 2.56 3.81
N THR A 139 17.13 2.16 3.76
CA THR A 139 16.63 0.97 4.46
C THR A 139 16.89 -0.34 3.69
N ARG A 140 16.80 -0.31 2.35
CA ARG A 140 16.82 -1.54 1.50
C ARG A 140 18.00 -1.64 0.55
N GLY A 141 18.74 -0.56 0.30
CA GLY A 141 19.77 -0.53 -0.74
C GLY A 141 19.20 -0.71 -2.16
N ALA A 142 17.95 -0.27 -2.41
CA ALA A 142 17.23 -0.53 -3.65
C ALA A 142 17.77 0.25 -4.87
N GLY A 143 18.43 1.39 -4.65
CA GLY A 143 19.02 2.20 -5.71
C GLY A 143 18.01 2.98 -6.56
N PHE A 144 16.80 3.21 -6.07
CA PHE A 144 15.75 3.94 -6.78
C PHE A 144 16.17 5.39 -7.08
N LEU A 145 15.79 5.91 -8.25
CA LEU A 145 16.02 7.30 -8.62
C LEU A 145 14.97 8.25 -8.05
N ALA A 146 15.41 9.36 -7.44
CA ALA A 146 14.56 10.41 -6.86
C ALA A 146 14.11 11.48 -7.88
N GLY A 147 14.30 11.25 -9.19
CA GLY A 147 14.05 12.27 -10.21
C GLY A 147 12.57 12.53 -10.46
N CYS A 148 12.18 13.80 -10.66
CA CYS A 148 10.79 14.17 -10.96
C CYS A 148 10.38 13.90 -12.43
N ASP A 149 11.34 13.59 -13.31
CA ASP A 149 11.09 13.49 -14.74
C ASP A 149 10.31 12.22 -15.10
N LEU A 150 9.03 12.39 -15.43
CA LEU A 150 8.18 11.32 -15.91
C LEU A 150 8.33 11.21 -17.44
N GLY A 151 9.36 10.46 -17.86
CA GLY A 151 9.52 10.05 -19.25
C GLY A 151 8.30 9.30 -19.79
N ILE A 152 8.23 9.13 -21.12
CA ILE A 152 7.17 8.35 -21.77
C ILE A 152 7.60 6.88 -21.85
N GLY A 153 6.68 5.96 -21.56
CA GLY A 153 6.88 4.53 -21.72
C GLY A 153 7.13 3.84 -20.38
N ALA A 154 7.99 2.81 -20.39
CA ALA A 154 8.40 2.13 -19.18
C ALA A 154 9.17 3.10 -18.29
N ILE A 155 8.72 3.26 -17.06
CA ILE A 155 9.35 4.11 -16.06
C ILE A 155 9.96 3.19 -15.00
N GLU A 156 11.13 3.56 -14.47
CA GLU A 156 11.76 2.84 -13.37
C GLU A 156 10.76 2.58 -12.24
N HIS A 157 10.77 1.33 -11.77
CA HIS A 157 9.96 0.93 -10.63
C HIS A 157 10.47 1.65 -9.38
N GLY A 158 9.62 2.48 -8.75
CA GLY A 158 9.96 3.17 -7.51
C GLY A 158 9.66 2.33 -6.26
N PRO A 159 9.62 2.98 -5.07
CA PRO A 159 9.24 2.36 -3.80
C PRO A 159 7.90 1.61 -3.86
N TYR A 160 7.84 0.43 -3.24
CA TYR A 160 6.67 -0.45 -3.16
C TYR A 160 5.74 -0.05 -2.02
N ALA A 161 4.49 -0.53 -1.99
CA ALA A 161 3.54 -0.20 -0.92
C ALA A 161 4.08 -0.45 0.51
N ALA A 162 4.84 -1.54 0.70
CA ALA A 162 5.52 -1.80 1.98
C ALA A 162 6.50 -0.69 2.39
N ASP A 163 7.14 -0.02 1.44
CA ASP A 163 8.10 1.06 1.70
C ASP A 163 7.39 2.34 2.15
N TRP A 164 6.21 2.63 1.59
CA TRP A 164 5.35 3.74 2.04
C TRP A 164 4.90 3.53 3.48
N ALA A 165 4.42 2.33 3.79
CA ALA A 165 4.04 1.95 5.13
C ALA A 165 5.25 2.00 6.10
N SER A 166 6.41 1.47 5.69
CA SER A 166 7.61 1.47 6.52
C SER A 166 8.13 2.88 6.81
N MET A 167 8.05 3.79 5.84
CA MET A 167 8.41 5.19 6.02
C MET A 167 7.45 5.88 7.01
N LEU A 168 6.13 5.78 6.79
CA LEU A 168 5.15 6.40 7.69
C LEU A 168 5.21 5.83 9.11
N ALA A 169 5.55 4.55 9.27
CA ALA A 169 5.72 3.93 10.59
C ALA A 169 6.87 4.55 11.41
N GLN A 170 7.85 5.19 10.76
CA GLN A 170 8.96 5.89 11.43
C GLN A 170 8.59 7.31 11.90
N ILE A 171 7.41 7.79 11.55
CA ILE A 171 6.90 9.10 11.96
C ILE A 171 5.92 8.89 13.12
N GLU A 172 6.10 9.63 14.21
CA GLU A 172 5.16 9.57 15.33
C GLU A 172 3.79 10.13 14.91
N PRO A 173 2.67 9.52 15.31
CA PRO A 173 1.33 10.04 14.98
C PRO A 173 1.16 11.50 15.38
N GLY A 174 0.66 12.32 14.45
CA GLY A 174 0.49 13.77 14.63
C GLY A 174 1.76 14.60 14.43
N THR A 175 2.88 13.98 14.04
CA THR A 175 4.16 14.68 13.82
C THR A 175 4.57 14.67 12.35
N THR A 176 5.53 15.55 12.03
CA THR A 176 6.05 15.78 10.69
C THR A 176 7.53 15.38 10.61
N ASN A 177 7.92 14.74 9.50
CA ASN A 177 9.30 14.50 9.12
C ASN A 177 9.47 14.80 7.63
N GLY A 178 10.28 15.82 7.30
CA GLY A 178 10.40 16.32 5.94
C GLY A 178 9.05 16.81 5.40
N HIS A 179 8.66 16.32 4.23
CA HIS A 179 7.39 16.68 3.59
C HIS A 179 6.20 15.83 4.04
N TRP A 180 6.40 14.95 5.03
CA TRP A 180 5.44 13.95 5.43
C TRP A 180 4.95 14.19 6.84
N THR A 181 3.64 14.14 7.05
CA THR A 181 3.01 14.13 8.37
C THR A 181 2.24 12.82 8.53
N ARG A 182 2.43 12.11 9.64
CA ARG A 182 1.59 10.94 9.94
C ARG A 182 0.32 11.41 10.61
N ARG A 183 -0.85 11.22 9.99
CA ARG A 183 -2.14 11.54 10.63
C ARG A 183 -2.39 10.57 11.78
N ALA A 184 -2.91 11.09 12.89
CA ALA A 184 -3.18 10.28 14.08
C ALA A 184 -4.54 9.57 13.96
N THR A 185 -5.51 10.22 13.32
CA THR A 185 -6.89 9.74 13.24
C THR A 185 -7.45 9.79 11.82
N VAL A 186 -8.42 8.92 11.53
CA VAL A 186 -9.11 8.90 10.21
C VAL A 186 -9.87 10.21 9.94
N ALA A 187 -10.35 10.88 10.99
CA ALA A 187 -11.08 12.13 10.88
C ALA A 187 -10.24 13.31 10.37
N GLU A 188 -8.91 13.23 10.49
CA GLU A 188 -7.96 14.24 10.02
C GLU A 188 -7.67 14.15 8.53
N LEU A 189 -8.03 13.04 7.88
CA LEU A 189 -7.74 12.84 6.47
C LEU A 189 -8.46 13.87 5.59
N VAL A 190 -7.71 14.42 4.64
CA VAL A 190 -8.21 15.31 3.59
C VAL A 190 -7.94 14.70 2.21
N PRO A 191 -8.62 15.17 1.14
CA PRO A 191 -8.31 14.72 -0.21
C PRO A 191 -6.82 14.87 -0.54
N GLY A 192 -6.23 13.85 -1.18
CA GLY A 192 -4.80 13.77 -1.48
C GLY A 192 -3.94 13.15 -0.38
N ASP A 193 -4.49 12.97 0.83
CA ASP A 193 -3.84 12.15 1.87
C ASP A 193 -3.74 10.69 1.44
N ILE A 194 -2.95 9.91 2.17
CA ILE A 194 -2.57 8.55 1.80
C ILE A 194 -3.05 7.57 2.87
N VAL A 195 -3.58 6.44 2.42
CA VAL A 195 -3.88 5.27 3.24
C VAL A 195 -3.03 4.11 2.73
N THR A 196 -2.23 3.50 3.61
CA THR A 196 -1.34 2.41 3.20
C THR A 196 -1.15 1.37 4.29
N TYR A 197 -0.87 0.14 3.89
CA TYR A 197 -0.50 -0.95 4.77
C TYR A 197 0.50 -1.89 4.10
N ALA A 198 1.23 -2.65 4.91
CA ALA A 198 2.13 -3.70 4.46
C ALA A 198 1.61 -5.08 4.88
N LEU A 199 1.80 -6.09 4.04
CA LEU A 199 1.40 -7.48 4.34
C LEU A 199 2.48 -8.26 5.12
N GLY A 200 3.67 -7.69 5.27
CA GLY A 200 4.76 -8.26 6.07
C GLY A 200 5.54 -9.40 5.39
N PRO A 201 6.53 -9.98 6.08
CA PRO A 201 7.39 -11.02 5.52
C PRO A 201 6.61 -12.29 5.13
N GLY A 202 6.98 -12.88 3.99
CA GLY A 202 6.38 -14.13 3.49
C GLY A 202 5.10 -13.96 2.67
N ALA A 203 4.54 -12.74 2.60
CA ALA A 203 3.49 -12.42 1.64
C ALA A 203 4.06 -12.34 0.21
N THR A 204 3.26 -12.76 -0.78
CA THR A 204 3.61 -12.63 -2.21
C THR A 204 3.42 -11.22 -2.76
N ASP A 205 2.72 -10.37 -2.00
CA ASP A 205 2.49 -8.95 -2.28
C ASP A 205 3.09 -8.11 -1.13
N THR A 206 3.47 -6.88 -1.43
CA THR A 206 4.07 -5.93 -0.50
C THR A 206 3.03 -5.23 0.38
N GLY A 207 1.80 -5.08 -0.10
CA GLY A 207 0.76 -4.30 0.58
C GLY A 207 -0.06 -3.47 -0.39
N HIS A 208 -0.66 -2.38 0.09
CA HIS A 208 -1.44 -1.49 -0.77
C HIS A 208 -1.24 -0.03 -0.42
N VAL A 209 -1.34 0.84 -1.42
CA VAL A 209 -1.34 2.29 -1.24
C VAL A 209 -2.52 2.89 -2.00
N MET A 210 -3.27 3.73 -1.30
CA MET A 210 -4.47 4.39 -1.79
C MET A 210 -4.38 5.87 -1.42
N PHE A 211 -5.02 6.72 -2.21
CA PHE A 211 -5.12 8.15 -1.97
C PHE A 211 -6.55 8.49 -1.58
N VAL A 212 -6.73 9.36 -0.60
CA VAL A 212 -8.04 9.84 -0.15
C VAL A 212 -8.63 10.72 -1.25
N ALA A 213 -9.80 10.33 -1.77
CA ALA A 213 -10.46 11.04 -2.87
C ALA A 213 -11.49 12.07 -2.38
N ALA A 214 -11.97 11.93 -1.14
CA ALA A 214 -12.86 12.87 -0.47
C ALA A 214 -12.76 12.70 1.06
N LYS A 215 -13.27 13.67 1.82
CA LYS A 215 -13.24 13.64 3.29
C LYS A 215 -13.96 12.38 3.82
N PRO A 216 -13.35 11.60 4.74
CA PRO A 216 -14.01 10.44 5.33
C PRO A 216 -15.27 10.79 6.13
N THR A 217 -16.19 9.84 6.19
CA THR A 217 -17.43 9.96 6.96
C THR A 217 -17.58 8.81 7.95
N PRO A 218 -17.92 9.08 9.23
CA PRO A 218 -18.18 8.02 10.19
C PRO A 218 -19.47 7.28 9.84
N THR A 219 -19.52 5.99 10.16
CA THR A 219 -20.77 5.20 10.10
C THR A 219 -21.60 5.38 11.38
N ALA A 220 -22.70 4.62 11.52
CA ALA A 220 -23.42 4.52 12.78
C ALA A 220 -22.57 3.92 13.92
N ASP A 221 -21.60 3.07 13.59
CA ASP A 221 -20.55 2.63 14.52
C ASP A 221 -19.41 3.67 14.48
N PRO A 222 -19.11 4.37 15.59
CA PRO A 222 -18.11 5.42 15.62
C PRO A 222 -16.67 4.91 15.44
N THR A 223 -16.45 3.59 15.53
CA THR A 223 -15.16 2.95 15.24
C THR A 223 -14.99 2.59 13.77
N ARG A 224 -15.94 2.96 12.91
CA ARG A 224 -15.94 2.62 11.49
C ARG A 224 -16.12 3.86 10.63
N TRP A 225 -15.26 3.99 9.64
CA TRP A 225 -15.19 5.15 8.76
C TRP A 225 -15.21 4.72 7.31
N VAL A 226 -16.15 5.27 6.54
CA VAL A 226 -16.11 5.17 5.08
C VAL A 226 -15.08 6.17 4.58
N VAL A 227 -14.10 5.66 3.84
CA VAL A 227 -13.01 6.46 3.26
C VAL A 227 -13.12 6.37 1.74
N PRO A 228 -13.54 7.45 1.07
CA PRO A 228 -13.47 7.54 -0.38
C PRO A 228 -12.01 7.55 -0.81
N ILE A 229 -11.64 6.68 -1.73
CA ILE A 229 -10.27 6.48 -2.18
C ILE A 229 -10.15 6.53 -3.70
N ALA A 230 -8.94 6.78 -4.18
CA ALA A 230 -8.48 6.44 -5.51
C ALA A 230 -7.19 5.62 -5.41
N ASP A 231 -7.05 4.62 -6.27
CA ASP A 231 -5.90 3.73 -6.28
C ASP A 231 -5.72 3.08 -7.67
N SER A 232 -4.75 2.17 -7.80
CA SER A 232 -4.69 1.21 -8.90
C SER A 232 -4.78 -0.19 -8.33
N THR A 233 -5.69 -1.02 -8.83
CA THR A 233 -5.91 -2.38 -8.31
C THR A 233 -6.36 -3.36 -9.40
N ALA A 234 -6.00 -4.63 -9.25
CA ALA A 234 -6.56 -5.74 -10.02
C ALA A 234 -7.93 -6.20 -9.49
N PHE A 235 -8.33 -5.76 -8.29
CA PHE A 235 -9.55 -6.23 -7.63
C PHE A 235 -10.41 -5.05 -7.21
N GLN A 236 -11.62 -5.00 -7.76
CA GLN A 236 -12.56 -3.91 -7.51
C GLN A 236 -12.98 -3.82 -6.04
N HIS A 237 -13.15 -2.60 -5.55
CA HIS A 237 -13.66 -2.25 -4.24
C HIS A 237 -15.20 -2.29 -4.20
N GLY A 238 -15.76 -3.44 -4.54
CA GLY A 238 -17.20 -3.67 -4.43
C GLY A 238 -18.06 -2.98 -5.51
N PRO A 239 -19.38 -2.88 -5.29
CA PRO A 239 -20.33 -2.55 -6.35
C PRO A 239 -20.25 -1.13 -6.92
N THR A 240 -19.71 -0.18 -6.16
CA THR A 240 -19.62 1.25 -6.49
C THR A 240 -18.27 1.65 -7.07
N ASP A 241 -17.35 0.70 -7.25
CA ASP A 241 -16.04 0.95 -7.86
C ASP A 241 -16.20 1.51 -9.29
N SER A 242 -15.58 2.65 -9.55
CA SER A 242 -15.64 3.36 -10.84
C SER A 242 -15.04 2.60 -12.03
N ARG A 243 -14.22 1.57 -11.78
CA ARG A 243 -13.66 0.71 -12.82
C ARG A 243 -14.70 -0.26 -13.36
N LYS A 244 -15.72 -0.55 -12.57
CA LYS A 244 -16.79 -1.46 -12.95
C LYS A 244 -17.51 -0.93 -14.18
N ASN A 245 -17.49 -1.72 -15.26
CA ASN A 245 -18.07 -1.38 -16.56
C ASN A 245 -17.48 -0.13 -17.24
N ASN A 246 -16.31 0.34 -16.81
CA ASN A 246 -15.65 1.47 -17.45
C ASN A 246 -14.78 0.95 -18.60
N PRO A 247 -15.09 1.27 -19.87
CA PRO A 247 -14.38 0.73 -21.02
C PRO A 247 -12.92 1.22 -21.12
N ARG A 248 -12.54 2.23 -20.32
CA ARG A 248 -11.16 2.70 -20.21
C ARG A 248 -10.29 1.79 -19.34
N ASN A 249 -10.89 0.89 -18.55
CA ASN A 249 -10.21 -0.04 -17.67
C ASN A 249 -10.20 -1.44 -18.30
N VAL A 250 -9.01 -2.00 -18.53
CA VAL A 250 -8.87 -3.38 -19.03
C VAL A 250 -9.37 -4.33 -17.94
N ASP A 251 -10.35 -5.17 -18.27
CA ASP A 251 -10.98 -6.14 -17.35
C ASP A 251 -11.50 -5.54 -16.03
N GLY A 252 -11.73 -4.22 -16.00
CA GLY A 252 -12.14 -3.51 -14.79
C GLY A 252 -11.02 -3.32 -13.75
N GLU A 253 -9.76 -3.38 -14.20
CA GLU A 253 -8.53 -3.20 -13.40
C GLU A 253 -7.85 -1.85 -13.71
N GLY A 254 -6.82 -1.50 -12.94
CA GLY A 254 -6.03 -0.27 -13.12
C GLY A 254 -6.51 0.87 -12.22
N ILE A 255 -6.34 2.12 -12.67
CA ILE A 255 -6.67 3.30 -11.86
C ILE A 255 -8.19 3.54 -11.79
N GLY A 256 -8.65 4.06 -10.66
CA GLY A 256 -10.06 4.39 -10.43
C GLY A 256 -10.31 4.87 -9.01
N THR A 257 -11.57 5.23 -8.73
CA THR A 257 -12.09 5.60 -7.41
C THR A 257 -13.04 4.55 -6.85
N ALA A 258 -13.08 4.44 -5.53
CA ALA A 258 -14.04 3.65 -4.80
C ALA A 258 -14.14 4.09 -3.33
N GLU A 259 -14.64 3.21 -2.46
CA GLU A 259 -14.68 3.41 -1.01
C GLU A 259 -14.15 2.16 -0.31
N ILE A 260 -13.40 2.38 0.78
CA ILE A 260 -13.06 1.33 1.75
C ILE A 260 -13.70 1.67 3.10
N LEU A 261 -13.71 0.71 4.03
CA LEU A 261 -14.08 0.98 5.42
C LEU A 261 -12.89 0.73 6.34
N LEU A 262 -12.40 1.78 6.99
CA LEU A 262 -11.37 1.66 8.02
C LEU A 262 -12.00 1.39 9.38
N ILE A 263 -11.42 0.45 10.13
CA ILE A 263 -11.80 0.17 11.52
C ILE A 263 -10.77 0.82 12.42
N THR A 264 -11.24 1.65 13.35
CA THR A 264 -10.42 2.42 14.28
C THR A 264 -10.58 1.91 15.71
N ASP A 265 -9.68 2.31 16.59
CA ASP A 265 -9.90 2.20 18.03
C ASP A 265 -10.83 3.33 18.53
N LYS A 266 -10.97 3.44 19.86
CA LYS A 266 -11.80 4.47 20.51
C LYS A 266 -11.26 5.89 20.37
N THR A 267 -9.99 6.05 19.99
CA THR A 267 -9.35 7.34 19.76
C THR A 267 -9.49 7.81 18.30
N GLY A 268 -9.97 6.94 17.42
CA GLY A 268 -10.06 7.21 15.98
C GLY A 268 -8.80 6.84 15.21
N ALA A 269 -7.80 6.23 15.86
CA ALA A 269 -6.60 5.72 15.22
C ALA A 269 -6.91 4.41 14.46
N PRO A 270 -6.42 4.21 13.23
CA PRO A 270 -6.65 2.97 12.50
C PRO A 270 -6.08 1.76 13.22
N THR A 271 -6.74 0.62 13.06
CA THR A 271 -6.31 -0.67 13.59
C THR A 271 -5.61 -1.51 12.52
N THR A 272 -5.33 -2.77 12.83
CA THR A 272 -4.90 -3.80 11.88
C THR A 272 -6.03 -4.31 10.99
N GLN A 273 -7.26 -3.82 11.16
CA GLN A 273 -8.45 -4.32 10.46
C GLN A 273 -9.10 -3.27 9.57
N PHE A 274 -9.67 -3.72 8.45
CA PHE A 274 -10.46 -2.90 7.54
C PHE A 274 -11.41 -3.79 6.72
N LEU A 275 -12.26 -3.19 5.91
CA LEU A 275 -13.00 -3.90 4.86
C LEU A 275 -12.63 -3.32 3.50
N TRP A 276 -12.34 -4.22 2.54
CA TRP A 276 -12.03 -3.85 1.15
C TRP A 276 -13.09 -2.96 0.49
N TYR A 277 -14.35 -3.03 0.95
CA TYR A 277 -15.41 -2.08 0.64
C TYR A 277 -16.44 -2.07 1.77
N PRO A 278 -17.26 -1.01 1.94
CA PRO A 278 -18.11 -0.82 3.12
C PRO A 278 -19.09 -1.96 3.42
N THR A 279 -19.55 -2.67 2.39
CA THR A 279 -20.50 -3.79 2.52
C THR A 279 -19.84 -5.15 2.40
N ALA A 280 -18.50 -5.25 2.49
CA ALA A 280 -17.83 -6.54 2.43
C ALA A 280 -18.24 -7.40 3.64
N THR A 281 -18.35 -8.71 3.43
CA THR A 281 -18.69 -9.66 4.50
C THR A 281 -17.45 -10.09 5.30
N LYS A 282 -16.27 -9.97 4.69
CA LYS A 282 -14.97 -10.28 5.31
C LYS A 282 -14.35 -9.01 5.87
N VAL A 283 -13.81 -9.13 7.09
CA VAL A 283 -12.89 -8.16 7.66
C VAL A 283 -11.47 -8.60 7.31
N ASP A 284 -10.76 -7.75 6.60
CA ASP A 284 -9.35 -7.96 6.27
C ASP A 284 -8.48 -7.58 7.46
N THR A 285 -7.40 -8.34 7.68
CA THR A 285 -6.46 -8.11 8.78
C THR A 285 -5.03 -8.11 8.25
N VAL A 286 -4.27 -7.07 8.60
CA VAL A 286 -2.86 -6.91 8.25
C VAL A 286 -1.97 -7.01 9.51
N PRO A 287 -0.67 -7.36 9.38
CA PRO A 287 0.18 -7.56 10.56
C PRO A 287 0.40 -6.31 11.41
N ASN A 288 0.35 -5.12 10.79
CA ASN A 288 0.54 -3.83 11.45
C ASN A 288 -0.65 -2.91 11.15
N PRO A 289 -0.92 -1.91 12.02
CA PRO A 289 -2.00 -0.97 11.77
C PRO A 289 -1.91 -0.30 10.40
N VAL A 290 -3.07 -0.01 9.80
CA VAL A 290 -3.15 0.84 8.60
C VAL A 290 -2.57 2.23 8.93
N LEU A 291 -1.77 2.78 8.02
CA LEU A 291 -1.05 4.03 8.21
C LEU A 291 -1.63 5.14 7.34
N LEU A 292 -1.64 6.33 7.91
CA LEU A 292 -2.24 7.54 7.32
C LEU A 292 -1.16 8.59 7.10
N GLY A 293 -0.98 9.01 5.86
CA GLY A 293 0.01 10.02 5.47
C GLY A 293 -0.65 11.31 4.98
N HIS A 294 -0.06 12.44 5.32
CA HIS A 294 -0.37 13.75 4.80
C HIS A 294 0.90 14.37 4.22
N LEU A 295 0.73 15.11 3.11
CA LEU A 295 1.81 15.81 2.44
C LEU A 295 1.68 17.30 2.75
N ASN A 296 2.75 17.93 3.23
CA ASN A 296 2.77 19.34 3.62
C ASN A 296 3.16 20.28 2.48
#